data_AF-A0A6P0MCR6-F1
#
_entry.id   AF-A0A6P0MCR6-F1
#
_cell.length_a   1.000
_cell.length_b   1.000
_cell.length_c   1.000
_cell.angle_alpha   90.00
_cell.angle_beta   90.00
_cell.angle_gamma   90.00
#
_symmetry.space_group_name_H-M   'P 1'
#
loop_
_entity.id
_entity.type
_entity.pdbx_description
1 polymer ?
#
loop_
_entity_poly.entity_id
_entity_poly.type
_entity_poly.pdbx_seq_one_letter_code
_entity_poly.pdbx_strand_id
1 'polypeptide(L)' 'MRILSLHNRYQIRGGEDECHEAEVRLLQEMGHLVDVYEQ' A
#
# COMPACT_ATOMS: atom_id res chain seq x y z
N MET A 1 -7.79 0.94 -12.35
CA MET A 1 -6.57 0.45 -13.02
C MET A 1 -6.15 -0.88 -12.38
N ARG A 2 -5.10 -1.53 -12.89
CA ARG A 2 -4.44 -2.64 -12.19
C ARG A 2 -3.08 -2.13 -11.71
N ILE A 3 -2.85 -2.19 -10.41
CA ILE A 3 -1.71 -1.57 -9.73
C ILE A 3 -1.06 -2.63 -8.85
N LEU A 4 0.27 -2.75 -8.93
CA LEU A 4 1.06 -3.57 -8.01
C LEU A 4 1.74 -2.62 -7.02
N SER A 5 1.44 -2.78 -5.74
CA SER A 5 2.04 -2.04 -4.64
C SER A 5 3.11 -2.90 -3.98
N LEU A 6 4.35 -2.42 -3.97
CA LEU A 6 5.49 -3.10 -3.35
C LEU A 6 5.92 -2.32 -2.11
N HIS A 7 6.03 -3.00 -0.98
CA HIS A 7 6.43 -2.38 0.27
C HIS A 7 7.41 -3.25 1.04
N ASN A 8 8.48 -2.67 1.56
CA ASN A 8 9.36 -3.36 2.50
C ASN A 8 9.01 -2.84 3.88
N ARG A 9 8.47 -3.70 4.74
CA ARG A 9 8.05 -3.27 6.08
C ARG A 9 9.26 -2.87 6.89
N TYR A 10 9.15 -1.73 7.54
CA TYR A 10 10.19 -1.31 8.46
C TYR A 10 10.11 -2.14 9.73
N GLN A 11 11.26 -2.35 10.38
CA GLN A 11 11.33 -3.08 11.65
C GLN A 11 10.57 -2.35 12.78
N ILE A 12 10.45 -1.02 12.65
CA ILE A 12 9.68 -0.16 13.53
C ILE A 12 8.72 0.61 12.64
N ARG A 13 7.42 0.48 12.92
CA ARG A 13 6.37 1.14 12.15
C ARG A 13 6.63 2.65 12.10
N GLY A 14 6.63 3.19 10.89
CA GLY A 14 6.85 4.61 10.65
C GLY A 14 5.76 5.24 9.80
N GLY A 15 5.91 6.54 9.54
CA GLY A 15 4.97 7.27 8.68
C GLY A 15 4.88 6.72 7.27
N GLU A 16 5.94 6.06 6.77
CA GLU A 16 5.91 5.44 5.44
C GLU A 16 4.99 4.21 5.38
N ASP A 17 4.99 3.34 6.40
CA ASP A 17 4.02 2.23 6.49
C ASP A 17 2.57 2.76 6.55
N GLU A 18 2.34 3.84 7.31
CA GLU A 18 1.01 4.47 7.40
C GLU A 18 0.59 5.12 6.08
N CYS A 19 1.50 5.79 5.40
CA CYS A 19 1.26 6.36 4.08
C CYS A 19 0.96 5.26 3.06
N HIS A 20 1.71 4.16 3.08
CA HIS A 20 1.47 3.01 2.19
C HIS A 20 0.08 2.41 2.41
N GLU A 21 -0.29 2.13 3.66
CA GLU A 21 -1.62 1.61 4.01
C GLU A 21 -2.73 2.56 3.55
N ALA A 22 -2.56 3.88 3.73
CA ALA A 22 -3.53 4.89 3.33
C ALA A 22 -3.68 5.01 1.81
N GLU A 23 -2.56 4.94 1.07
CA GLU A 23 -2.54 4.99 -0.39
C GLU A 23 -3.24 3.77 -0.99
N VAL A 24 -2.92 2.56 -0.52
CA VAL A 24 -3.57 1.32 -1.00
C VAL A 24 -5.08 1.40 -0.79
N ARG A 25 -5.53 1.84 0.39
CA ARG A 25 -6.96 2.00 0.69
C ARG A 25 -7.62 3.00 -0.25
N LEU A 26 -7.03 4.17 -0.44
CA LEU A 26 -7.57 5.19 -1.33
C LEU A 26 -7.73 4.67 -2.77
N LEU A 27 -6.71 3.98 -3.29
CA LEU A 27 -6.74 3.43 -4.64
C LEU A 27 -7.83 2.34 -4.78
N GLN A 28 -8.00 1.50 -3.77
CA GLN A 28 -9.05 0.48 -3.74
C GLN A 28 -10.45 1.11 -3.66
N GLU A 29 -10.64 2.14 -2.83
CA GLU A 29 -11.90 2.91 -2.72
C GLU A 29 -12.28 3.58 -4.04
N MET A 30 -11.30 4.00 -4.83
CA MET A 30 -11.50 4.51 -6.19
C MET A 30 -11.79 3.42 -7.24
N GLY A 31 -11.97 2.16 -6.80
CA GLY A 31 -12.30 1.03 -7.65
C GLY A 31 -11.13 0.50 -8.46
N HIS A 32 -9.89 0.75 -8.03
CA HIS A 32 -8.71 0.14 -8.64
C HIS A 32 -8.44 -1.25 -8.06
N LEU A 33 -7.96 -2.16 -8.91
CA LEU A 33 -7.41 -3.44 -8.47
C LEU A 33 -5.98 -3.18 -8.03
N VAL A 34 -5.72 -3.37 -6.74
CA VAL A 34 -4.42 -3.16 -6.11
C VAL A 34 -3.97 -4.47 -5.48
N ASP A 35 -2.91 -5.06 -6.04
CA ASP A 35 -2.22 -6.21 -5.47
C ASP A 35 -1.08 -5.68 -4.59
N VAL A 36 -0.95 -6.18 -3.37
CA VAL A 36 0.09 -5.75 -2.42
C VAL A 36 1.07 -6.90 -2.19
N TYR A 37 2.36 -6.62 -2.34
CA TYR A 37 3.43 -7.51 -1.92
C TYR A 37 4.30 -6.81 -0.88
N GLU A 38 4.36 -7.41 0.31
CA GLU A 38 5.14 -6.90 1.44
C GLU A 38 6.27 -7.86 1.81
N GLN A 39 7.48 -7.34 2.03
CA GLN A 39 8.61 -8.07 2.59
C GLN A 39 8.87 -7.64 4.04
#